data_AF-A0A126QU55-F1
#
_entry.id   AF-A0A126QU55-F1
#
_cell.length_a   1.000
_cell.length_b   1.000
_cell.length_c   1.000
_cell.angle_alpha   90.00
_cell.angle_beta   90.00
_cell.angle_gamma   90.00
#
_symmetry.space_group_name_H-M   'P 1'
#
loop_
_entity.id
_entity.type
_entity.pdbx_description
1 polymer ?
#
loop_
_entity_poly.entity_id
_entity_poly.type
_entity_poly.pdbx_seq_one_letter_code
_entity_poly.pdbx_strand_id
1 'polypeptide(L)'
;MPVTDGDRGRMDRDISSAAANLSKAKSILIVSHIDADGITAGSIAKMTAERLGIEHRIMFVSKITPEVIDYVNNTPDDFVWICDLGSGYLSEFTKQNLVITDHHAPDPRWRRKQTVLDSFMSIDHLNPHTYGYDGSYEVCGAGMTYLLAKAIDPRNIDMAFLAVIGAVGDFQDSSHSRLVSINRDILEDAVSNGDVIVENDLRLFGRETRPIIQFFQYCTEPRLEGLTDNPNGCMDMLEFLNIPLKRDNQWRSWNDLSGEEKEKVTDNVLELVPINEQSRIYGEVYTLPKFEKGTGLRDAKEYATVLNSCGRYEDAETGMRICCGDKDALKDAEQNRADHRRHISTALSYVKDNHLIRERRFIQFFDAGDQIKDTVVGIVAGMLLNSPECRHNLPIIAFVDSDDGVKVSARANRDLVDRGLDLAAVMKTAAELVGGYGGGHSVAAGATIPKEEKEDFLDIVEDIVSSQVD
;
A
#
# COMPACT_ATOMS: atom_id res chain seq x y z
N MET A 1 11.69 -15.91 -22.50
CA MET A 1 13.07 -16.40 -22.71
C MET A 1 13.84 -16.08 -21.45
N PRO A 2 14.77 -16.93 -20.98
CA PRO A 2 15.55 -16.61 -19.79
C PRO A 2 16.35 -15.32 -20.02
N VAL A 3 16.46 -14.49 -18.98
CA VAL A 3 17.22 -13.24 -19.01
C VAL A 3 18.70 -13.53 -19.25
N THR A 4 19.35 -12.73 -20.10
CA THR A 4 20.76 -12.91 -20.44
C THR A 4 21.67 -11.98 -19.65
N ASP A 5 22.96 -12.31 -19.53
CA ASP A 5 23.97 -11.40 -18.94
C ASP A 5 24.00 -10.03 -19.65
N GLY A 6 23.68 -10.01 -20.95
CA GLY A 6 23.58 -8.77 -21.73
C GLY A 6 22.41 -7.87 -21.31
N ASP A 7 21.32 -8.46 -20.83
CA ASP A 7 20.17 -7.71 -20.32
C ASP A 7 20.46 -7.11 -18.94
N ARG A 8 21.10 -7.87 -18.04
CA ARG A 8 21.58 -7.35 -16.75
C ARG A 8 22.55 -6.20 -16.94
N GLY A 9 23.54 -6.38 -17.83
CA GLY A 9 24.50 -5.33 -18.16
C GLY A 9 23.87 -4.09 -18.81
N ARG A 10 22.72 -4.21 -19.49
CA ARG A 10 21.94 -3.06 -19.97
C ARG A 10 21.30 -2.31 -18.81
N MET A 11 20.61 -3.04 -17.93
CA MET A 11 19.98 -2.48 -16.73
C MET A 11 20.99 -1.71 -15.87
N ASP A 12 22.16 -2.30 -15.60
CA ASP A 12 23.19 -1.67 -14.75
C ASP A 12 23.73 -0.36 -15.37
N ARG A 13 23.84 -0.29 -16.72
CA ARG A 13 24.24 0.95 -17.42
C ARG A 13 23.16 2.03 -17.32
N ASP A 14 21.90 1.66 -17.52
CA ASP A 14 20.78 2.59 -17.48
C ASP A 14 20.59 3.14 -16.06
N ILE A 15 20.71 2.26 -15.04
CA ILE A 15 20.76 2.65 -13.61
C ILE A 15 21.92 3.61 -13.34
N SER A 16 23.13 3.32 -13.83
CA SER A 16 24.30 4.18 -13.63
C SER A 16 24.15 5.55 -14.30
N SER A 17 23.51 5.59 -15.48
CA SER A 17 23.17 6.84 -16.18
C SER A 17 22.17 7.67 -15.37
N ALA A 18 21.07 7.05 -14.92
CA ALA A 18 20.06 7.69 -14.09
C ALA A 18 20.66 8.22 -12.77
N ALA A 19 21.53 7.44 -12.12
CA ALA A 19 22.27 7.84 -10.92
C ALA A 19 23.10 9.11 -11.15
N ALA A 20 23.83 9.17 -12.26
CA ALA A 20 24.66 10.32 -12.63
C ALA A 20 23.84 11.57 -12.97
N ASN A 21 22.62 11.40 -13.50
CA ASN A 21 21.68 12.48 -13.77
C ASN A 21 21.05 13.01 -12.46
N LEU A 22 20.52 12.11 -11.64
CA LEU A 22 19.87 12.45 -10.36
C LEU A 22 20.84 13.14 -9.39
N SER A 23 22.10 12.70 -9.33
CA SER A 23 23.13 13.30 -8.47
C SER A 23 23.45 14.77 -8.79
N LYS A 24 22.98 15.30 -9.92
CA LYS A 24 23.15 16.71 -10.33
C LYS A 24 21.91 17.57 -10.07
N ALA A 25 20.82 16.97 -9.58
CA ALA A 25 19.58 17.66 -9.31
C ALA A 25 19.75 18.75 -8.24
N LYS A 26 19.04 19.86 -8.41
CA LYS A 26 18.99 20.95 -7.42
C LYS A 26 17.88 20.76 -6.39
N SER A 27 16.75 20.22 -6.82
CA SER A 27 15.65 19.80 -5.96
C SER A 27 14.96 18.57 -6.54
N ILE A 28 14.33 17.76 -5.68
CA ILE A 28 13.68 16.51 -6.06
C ILE A 28 12.24 16.47 -5.52
N LEU A 29 11.27 16.27 -6.42
CA LEU A 29 9.95 15.78 -6.03
C LEU A 29 9.95 14.26 -6.06
N ILE A 30 9.68 13.63 -4.92
CA ILE A 30 9.49 12.19 -4.78
C ILE A 30 7.99 11.89 -4.76
N VAL A 31 7.54 10.99 -5.62
CA VAL A 31 6.15 10.52 -5.66
C VAL A 31 6.17 9.01 -5.48
N SER A 32 5.51 8.49 -4.45
CA SER A 32 5.57 7.05 -4.14
C SER A 32 4.21 6.45 -3.80
N HIS A 33 4.08 5.13 -3.93
CA HIS A 33 2.83 4.43 -3.64
C HIS A 33 2.61 4.31 -2.11
N ILE A 34 1.37 4.06 -1.68
CA ILE A 34 1.00 4.05 -0.25
C ILE A 34 1.14 2.68 0.43
N ASP A 35 1.38 1.60 -0.31
CA ASP A 35 1.57 0.27 0.30
C ASP A 35 3.00 0.09 0.85
N ALA A 36 3.32 -1.11 1.33
CA ALA A 36 4.63 -1.39 1.90
C ALA A 36 5.77 -1.19 0.88
N ASP A 37 5.57 -1.60 -0.38
CA ASP A 37 6.59 -1.44 -1.41
C ASP A 37 6.80 0.05 -1.73
N GLY A 38 5.72 0.80 -1.95
CA GLY A 38 5.77 2.24 -2.15
C GLY A 38 6.32 3.02 -0.95
N ILE A 39 5.93 2.71 0.28
CA ILE A 39 6.44 3.42 1.46
C ILE A 39 7.94 3.16 1.64
N THR A 40 8.40 1.93 1.47
CA THR A 40 9.84 1.60 1.54
C THR A 40 10.61 2.24 0.40
N ALA A 41 10.09 2.20 -0.83
CA ALA A 41 10.69 2.85 -2.00
C ALA A 41 10.82 4.37 -1.79
N GLY A 42 9.75 5.05 -1.38
CA GLY A 42 9.75 6.48 -1.09
C GLY A 42 10.74 6.84 0.02
N SER A 43 10.85 5.99 1.04
CA SER A 43 11.82 6.16 2.14
C SER A 43 13.27 6.02 1.67
N ILE A 44 13.57 5.04 0.82
CA ILE A 44 14.89 4.85 0.20
C ILE A 44 15.26 6.08 -0.65
N ALA A 45 14.33 6.55 -1.48
CA ALA A 45 14.53 7.74 -2.31
C ALA A 45 14.78 8.99 -1.46
N LYS A 46 13.97 9.19 -0.40
CA LYS A 46 14.12 10.30 0.55
C LYS A 46 15.49 10.27 1.22
N MET A 47 15.87 9.14 1.81
CA MET A 47 17.16 8.99 2.49
C MET A 47 18.34 9.18 1.54
N THR A 48 18.19 8.79 0.28
CA THR A 48 19.18 9.05 -0.78
C THR A 48 19.31 10.54 -1.06
N ALA A 49 18.20 11.27 -1.23
CA ALA A 49 18.21 12.71 -1.42
C ALA A 49 18.82 13.46 -0.21
N GLU A 50 18.50 13.03 1.01
CA GLU A 50 19.10 13.56 2.26
C GLU A 50 20.62 13.36 2.28
N ARG A 51 21.11 12.18 1.91
CA ARG A 51 22.54 11.87 1.87
C ARG A 51 23.30 12.67 0.82
N LEU A 52 22.64 13.01 -0.29
CA LEU A 52 23.18 13.91 -1.31
C LEU A 52 23.15 15.38 -0.90
N GLY A 53 22.42 15.74 0.16
CA GLY A 53 22.19 17.13 0.57
C GLY A 53 21.30 17.90 -0.41
N ILE A 54 20.42 17.21 -1.13
CA ILE A 54 19.51 17.80 -2.12
C ILE A 54 18.18 18.14 -1.44
N GLU A 55 17.67 19.35 -1.68
CA GLU A 55 16.34 19.75 -1.22
C GLU A 55 15.28 18.86 -1.86
N HIS A 56 14.36 18.31 -1.07
CA HIS A 56 13.38 17.38 -1.60
C HIS A 56 12.04 17.50 -0.88
N ARG A 57 11.00 17.07 -1.58
CA ARG A 57 9.64 16.95 -1.11
C ARG A 57 9.16 15.56 -1.45
N ILE A 58 8.36 14.95 -0.59
CA ILE A 58 7.77 13.63 -0.86
C ILE A 58 6.26 13.72 -0.77
N MET A 59 5.58 13.01 -1.66
CA MET A 59 4.15 12.77 -1.57
C MET A 59 3.86 11.29 -1.81
N PHE A 60 2.94 10.74 -1.02
CA PHE A 60 2.43 9.39 -1.20
C PHE A 60 1.06 9.43 -1.88
N VAL A 61 0.87 8.59 -2.89
CA VAL A 61 -0.37 8.51 -3.68
C VAL A 61 -0.87 7.08 -3.78
N SER A 62 -2.19 6.88 -3.74
CA SER A 62 -2.78 5.56 -3.92
C SER A 62 -2.83 5.10 -5.37
N LYS A 63 -2.65 6.03 -6.31
CA LYS A 63 -2.55 5.79 -7.76
C LYS A 63 -2.18 7.08 -8.47
N ILE A 64 -1.73 6.95 -9.71
CA ILE A 64 -1.60 8.09 -10.62
C ILE A 64 -3.00 8.47 -11.13
N THR A 65 -3.45 9.67 -10.77
CA THR A 65 -4.64 10.31 -11.34
C THR A 65 -4.23 11.44 -12.29
N PRO A 66 -5.13 11.97 -13.13
CA PRO A 66 -4.83 13.14 -13.96
C PRO A 66 -4.28 14.33 -13.17
N GLU A 67 -4.78 14.56 -11.95
CA GLU A 67 -4.29 15.62 -11.06
C GLU A 67 -2.84 15.38 -10.62
N VAL A 68 -2.46 14.12 -10.36
CA VAL A 68 -1.07 13.76 -10.03
C VAL A 68 -0.17 13.95 -11.25
N ILE A 69 -0.64 13.58 -12.46
CA ILE A 69 0.09 13.79 -13.71
C ILE A 69 0.33 15.29 -13.94
N ASP A 70 -0.72 16.09 -13.82
CA ASP A 70 -0.64 17.55 -13.96
C ASP A 70 0.32 18.15 -12.93
N TYR A 71 0.26 17.69 -11.68
CA TYR A 71 1.19 18.13 -10.63
C TYR A 71 2.65 17.77 -10.95
N VAL A 72 2.91 16.53 -11.38
CA VAL A 72 4.26 16.08 -11.80
C VAL A 72 4.77 16.87 -13.00
N ASN A 73 3.92 17.13 -13.99
CA ASN A 73 4.31 17.84 -15.21
C ASN A 73 4.60 19.32 -14.98
N ASN A 74 3.93 19.93 -13.99
CA ASN A 74 4.03 21.37 -13.71
C ASN A 74 4.83 21.71 -12.45
N THR A 75 5.40 20.71 -11.75
CA THR A 75 6.19 20.97 -10.54
C THR A 75 7.40 21.87 -10.85
N PRO A 76 7.73 22.84 -9.97
CA PRO A 76 8.92 23.66 -10.11
C PRO A 76 10.21 22.90 -9.79
N ASP A 77 10.11 21.70 -9.22
CA ASP A 77 11.27 20.89 -8.85
C ASP A 77 12.13 20.52 -10.07
N ASP A 78 13.45 20.59 -9.90
CA ASP A 78 14.41 20.35 -10.98
C ASP A 78 14.31 18.91 -11.50
N PHE A 79 14.10 17.96 -10.58
CA PHE A 79 14.02 16.53 -10.86
C PHE A 79 12.78 15.91 -10.22
N VAL A 80 12.23 14.87 -10.86
CA VAL A 80 11.15 14.06 -10.29
C VAL A 80 11.59 12.59 -10.20
N TRP A 81 11.39 11.98 -9.03
CA TRP A 81 11.60 10.56 -8.80
C TRP A 81 10.27 9.91 -8.44
N ILE A 82 9.73 9.13 -9.37
CA ILE A 82 8.52 8.33 -9.14
C ILE A 82 8.94 6.91 -8.74
N CYS A 83 8.40 6.43 -7.63
CA CYS A 83 8.72 5.15 -7.02
C CYS A 83 7.47 4.26 -6.96
N ASP A 84 7.62 3.00 -7.38
CA ASP A 84 6.58 1.96 -7.28
C ASP A 84 5.25 2.28 -7.99
N LEU A 85 5.30 3.15 -8.99
CA LEU A 85 4.17 3.53 -9.84
C LEU A 85 4.67 4.23 -11.10
N GLY A 86 3.75 4.54 -12.01
CA GLY A 86 4.00 5.41 -13.16
C GLY A 86 4.34 4.68 -14.46
N SER A 87 4.75 3.40 -14.46
CA SER A 87 5.06 2.68 -15.71
C SER A 87 3.87 2.57 -16.67
N GLY A 88 2.65 2.54 -16.14
CA GLY A 88 1.41 2.53 -16.93
C GLY A 88 1.04 3.89 -17.55
N TYR A 89 1.68 4.98 -17.14
CA TYR A 89 1.34 6.37 -17.50
C TYR A 89 2.50 7.10 -18.19
N LEU A 90 3.54 6.38 -18.62
CA LEU A 90 4.73 6.95 -19.25
C LEU A 90 4.41 7.95 -20.36
N SER A 91 3.39 7.67 -21.17
CA SER A 91 2.99 8.52 -22.30
C SER A 91 2.31 9.83 -21.93
N GLU A 92 1.99 10.03 -20.65
CA GLU A 92 1.29 11.19 -20.10
C GLU A 92 2.25 12.13 -19.33
N PHE A 93 3.46 11.65 -18.99
CA PHE A 93 4.48 12.50 -18.37
C PHE A 93 5.27 13.29 -19.42
N THR A 94 5.29 14.61 -19.26
CA THR A 94 6.04 15.57 -20.09
C THR A 94 7.18 16.25 -19.34
N LYS A 95 7.28 16.03 -18.03
CA LYS A 95 8.34 16.59 -17.19
C LYS A 95 9.71 16.11 -17.66
N GLN A 96 10.63 17.07 -17.85
CA GLN A 96 12.04 16.77 -18.06
C GLN A 96 12.72 16.42 -16.73
N ASN A 97 13.74 15.57 -16.80
CA ASN A 97 14.50 15.06 -15.65
C ASN A 97 13.60 14.28 -14.70
N LEU A 98 13.08 13.17 -15.21
CA LEU A 98 12.15 12.31 -14.50
C LEU A 98 12.70 10.88 -14.50
N VAL A 99 12.81 10.27 -13.33
CA VAL A 99 13.14 8.84 -13.20
C VAL A 99 11.94 8.10 -12.62
N ILE A 100 11.66 6.92 -13.18
CA ILE A 100 10.64 6.01 -12.67
C ILE A 100 11.34 4.72 -12.26
N THR A 101 11.28 4.36 -10.97
CA THR A 101 11.72 3.07 -10.42
C THR A 101 10.50 2.25 -10.02
N ASP A 102 10.06 1.37 -10.91
CA ASP A 102 8.77 0.68 -10.81
C ASP A 102 8.89 -0.73 -11.40
N HIS A 103 7.99 -1.63 -11.02
CA HIS A 103 7.97 -3.04 -11.40
C HIS A 103 6.68 -3.46 -12.11
N HIS A 104 5.65 -2.60 -12.13
CA HIS A 104 4.39 -2.88 -12.80
C HIS A 104 4.55 -3.03 -14.33
N ALA A 105 3.59 -3.73 -14.95
CA ALA A 105 3.56 -3.88 -16.40
C ALA A 105 3.55 -2.49 -17.10
N PRO A 106 4.52 -2.19 -17.98
CA PRO A 106 4.58 -0.89 -18.65
C PRO A 106 3.44 -0.65 -19.65
N ASP A 107 3.12 0.62 -19.93
CA ASP A 107 2.14 1.01 -20.95
C ASP A 107 2.50 0.40 -22.33
N PRO A 108 1.64 -0.46 -22.92
CA PRO A 108 1.88 -1.03 -24.25
C PRO A 108 2.02 0.02 -25.35
N ARG A 109 1.44 1.22 -25.17
CA ARG A 109 1.48 2.34 -26.11
C ARG A 109 2.85 3.01 -26.14
N TRP A 110 3.61 2.95 -25.04
CA TRP A 110 4.94 3.55 -24.95
C TRP A 110 5.94 2.89 -25.92
N ARG A 111 5.92 1.56 -26.03
CA ARG A 111 6.78 0.83 -27.00
C ARG A 111 6.52 1.20 -28.47
N ARG A 112 5.36 1.78 -28.80
CA ARG A 112 5.02 2.23 -30.17
C ARG A 112 5.48 3.66 -30.50
N LYS A 113 5.86 4.45 -29.50
CA LYS A 113 6.30 5.85 -29.66
C LYS A 113 7.82 6.05 -29.70
N GLN A 114 8.62 4.98 -29.66
CA GLN A 114 10.08 4.99 -29.90
C GLN A 114 10.46 5.37 -31.35
N THR A 115 9.93 6.47 -31.87
CA THR A 115 10.36 7.14 -33.10
C THR A 115 11.00 8.46 -32.72
N VAL A 116 12.34 8.54 -32.77
CA VAL A 116 13.25 9.71 -32.96
C VAL A 116 13.06 10.98 -32.07
N LEU A 117 11.87 11.30 -31.58
CA LEU A 117 11.53 12.40 -30.69
C LEU A 117 11.77 12.09 -29.21
N ASP A 118 11.78 10.81 -28.80
CA ASP A 118 12.14 10.37 -27.43
C ASP A 118 13.57 10.75 -27.05
N SER A 119 14.43 11.04 -28.03
CA SER A 119 15.80 11.52 -27.81
C SER A 119 15.88 12.89 -27.15
N PHE A 120 14.76 13.62 -27.03
CA PHE A 120 14.67 14.95 -26.43
C PHE A 120 13.98 14.98 -25.06
N MET A 121 13.43 13.86 -24.58
CA MET A 121 12.82 13.77 -23.25
C MET A 121 13.72 12.97 -22.31
N SER A 122 14.21 13.58 -21.23
CA SER A 122 15.04 12.91 -20.21
C SER A 122 14.19 12.14 -19.20
N ILE A 123 13.44 11.14 -19.68
CA ILE A 123 12.73 10.17 -18.84
C ILE A 123 13.57 8.89 -18.74
N ASP A 124 14.12 8.65 -17.55
CA ASP A 124 14.82 7.42 -17.21
C ASP A 124 13.80 6.40 -16.65
N HIS A 125 13.39 5.41 -17.47
CA HIS A 125 12.46 4.36 -17.04
C HIS A 125 13.20 3.10 -16.61
N LEU A 126 13.31 2.90 -15.30
CA LEU A 126 13.98 1.76 -14.69
C LEU A 126 12.94 0.73 -14.23
N ASN A 127 12.60 -0.21 -15.12
CA ASN A 127 11.61 -1.24 -14.84
C ASN A 127 12.10 -2.65 -15.28
N PRO A 128 12.00 -3.68 -14.43
CA PRO A 128 12.48 -5.03 -14.74
C PRO A 128 11.97 -5.60 -16.07
N HIS A 129 10.72 -5.32 -16.44
CA HIS A 129 10.13 -5.80 -17.68
C HIS A 129 10.78 -5.23 -18.94
N THR A 130 11.49 -4.10 -18.86
CA THR A 130 12.29 -3.58 -19.99
C THR A 130 13.60 -4.33 -20.18
N TYR A 131 13.99 -5.13 -19.19
CA TYR A 131 15.21 -5.96 -19.17
C TYR A 131 14.92 -7.45 -19.23
N GLY A 132 13.65 -7.85 -19.42
CA GLY A 132 13.25 -9.26 -19.53
C GLY A 132 13.00 -9.95 -18.20
N TYR A 133 13.15 -9.24 -17.07
CA TYR A 133 12.77 -9.74 -15.75
C TYR A 133 11.26 -9.62 -15.52
N ASP A 134 10.75 -10.41 -14.60
CA ASP A 134 9.37 -10.41 -14.14
C ASP A 134 9.22 -9.58 -12.86
N GLY A 135 8.60 -8.41 -12.97
CA GLY A 135 8.32 -7.54 -11.83
C GLY A 135 7.40 -8.15 -10.77
N SER A 136 6.72 -9.28 -11.04
CA SER A 136 5.85 -9.91 -10.03
C SER A 136 6.58 -10.72 -8.97
N TYR A 137 7.84 -11.11 -9.20
CA TYR A 137 8.61 -11.91 -8.21
C TYR A 137 10.13 -11.73 -8.24
N GLU A 138 10.70 -11.09 -9.28
CA GLU A 138 12.16 -10.97 -9.41
C GLU A 138 12.73 -9.69 -8.79
N VAL A 139 11.97 -8.60 -8.80
CA VAL A 139 12.28 -7.33 -8.12
C VAL A 139 11.03 -6.46 -7.99
N CYS A 140 10.87 -5.81 -6.84
CA CYS A 140 9.78 -4.89 -6.54
C CYS A 140 10.16 -3.42 -6.80
N GLY A 141 9.24 -2.48 -6.64
CA GLY A 141 9.47 -1.04 -6.75
C GLY A 141 10.55 -0.53 -5.79
N ALA A 142 10.52 -0.95 -4.52
CA ALA A 142 11.56 -0.63 -3.54
C ALA A 142 12.92 -1.24 -3.93
N GLY A 143 12.91 -2.42 -4.54
CA GLY A 143 14.11 -3.06 -5.07
C GLY A 143 14.76 -2.25 -6.19
N MET A 144 13.98 -1.81 -7.18
CA MET A 144 14.48 -0.93 -8.26
C MET A 144 14.98 0.40 -7.72
N THR A 145 14.28 0.96 -6.72
CA THR A 145 14.65 2.21 -6.05
C THR A 145 15.97 2.05 -5.28
N TYR A 146 16.15 0.93 -4.58
CA TYR A 146 17.40 0.58 -3.89
C TYR A 146 18.58 0.40 -4.85
N LEU A 147 18.39 -0.25 -5.99
CA LEU A 147 19.46 -0.40 -6.97
C LEU A 147 19.95 0.96 -7.49
N LEU A 148 19.03 1.89 -7.77
CA LEU A 148 19.38 3.26 -8.13
C LEU A 148 20.09 3.98 -6.97
N ALA A 149 19.59 3.88 -5.75
CA ALA A 149 20.23 4.45 -4.56
C ALA A 149 21.67 3.92 -4.36
N LYS A 150 21.89 2.61 -4.47
CA LYS A 150 23.21 1.97 -4.35
C LYS A 150 24.16 2.40 -5.47
N ALA A 151 23.65 2.60 -6.69
CA ALA A 151 24.45 3.10 -7.81
C ALA A 151 24.88 4.56 -7.63
N ILE A 152 24.06 5.38 -6.95
CA ILE A 152 24.44 6.75 -6.57
C ILE A 152 25.55 6.73 -5.52
N ASP A 153 25.38 5.93 -4.45
CA ASP A 153 26.37 5.79 -3.39
C ASP A 153 26.36 4.37 -2.82
N PRO A 154 27.47 3.61 -2.92
CA PRO A 154 27.55 2.25 -2.37
C PRO A 154 27.27 2.16 -0.87
N ARG A 155 27.41 3.26 -0.11
CA ARG A 155 27.06 3.32 1.32
C ARG A 155 25.56 3.13 1.58
N ASN A 156 24.73 3.28 0.54
CA ASN A 156 23.29 3.02 0.59
C ASN A 156 22.95 1.53 0.73
N ILE A 157 23.94 0.64 0.79
CA ILE A 157 23.76 -0.79 1.11
C ILE A 157 23.00 -1.01 2.43
N ASP A 158 23.09 -0.07 3.37
CA ASP A 158 22.36 -0.11 4.64
C ASP A 158 20.85 0.11 4.52
N MET A 159 20.36 0.41 3.32
CA MET A 159 18.92 0.48 3.01
C MET A 159 18.41 -0.79 2.30
N ALA A 160 19.25 -1.79 2.05
CA ALA A 160 18.86 -3.03 1.36
C ALA A 160 17.71 -3.75 2.08
N PHE A 161 17.67 -3.70 3.41
CA PHE A 161 16.60 -4.34 4.19
C PHE A 161 15.23 -3.70 3.94
N LEU A 162 15.15 -2.41 3.58
CA LEU A 162 13.89 -1.76 3.20
C LEU A 162 13.36 -2.32 1.89
N ALA A 163 14.23 -2.58 0.91
CA ALA A 163 13.84 -3.26 -0.33
C ALA A 163 13.39 -4.70 -0.09
N VAL A 164 14.01 -5.42 0.86
CA VAL A 164 13.52 -6.75 1.29
C VAL A 164 12.12 -6.66 1.90
N ILE A 165 11.85 -5.65 2.74
CA ILE A 165 10.51 -5.43 3.31
C ILE A 165 9.49 -5.12 2.21
N GLY A 166 9.84 -4.27 1.24
CA GLY A 166 9.00 -3.98 0.07
C GLY A 166 8.65 -5.25 -0.70
N ALA A 167 9.66 -6.05 -1.07
CA ALA A 167 9.46 -7.29 -1.82
C ALA A 167 8.58 -8.31 -1.08
N VAL A 168 8.73 -8.43 0.25
CA VAL A 168 7.87 -9.29 1.08
C VAL A 168 6.45 -8.73 1.20
N GLY A 169 6.32 -7.40 1.31
CA GLY A 169 5.03 -6.71 1.32
C GLY A 169 4.24 -6.89 0.03
N ASP A 170 4.97 -7.05 -1.07
CA ASP A 170 4.45 -7.30 -2.41
C ASP A 170 4.36 -8.79 -2.77
N PHE A 171 4.52 -9.66 -1.76
CA PHE A 171 4.41 -11.12 -1.85
C PHE A 171 5.39 -11.79 -2.83
N GLN A 172 6.49 -11.14 -3.20
CA GLN A 172 7.44 -11.65 -4.20
C GLN A 172 8.20 -12.91 -3.77
N ASP A 173 8.20 -13.21 -2.46
CA ASP A 173 8.73 -14.44 -1.90
C ASP A 173 7.73 -15.63 -1.96
N SER A 174 6.47 -15.40 -2.34
CA SER A 174 5.39 -16.39 -2.26
C SER A 174 5.53 -17.53 -3.26
N SER A 175 5.83 -17.22 -4.53
CA SER A 175 5.87 -18.21 -5.62
C SER A 175 6.97 -19.26 -5.48
N HIS A 176 8.09 -18.89 -4.84
CA HIS A 176 9.26 -19.75 -4.68
C HIS A 176 9.56 -20.09 -3.22
N SER A 177 8.71 -19.66 -2.29
CA SER A 177 8.92 -19.77 -0.85
C SER A 177 10.18 -19.09 -0.34
N ARG A 178 10.69 -18.14 -1.14
CA ARG A 178 11.89 -17.36 -0.94
C ARG A 178 12.00 -16.27 -2.00
N LEU A 179 12.77 -15.22 -1.71
CA LEU A 179 13.17 -14.21 -2.69
C LEU A 179 14.16 -14.80 -3.72
N VAL A 180 13.99 -14.48 -4.99
CA VAL A 180 14.80 -15.02 -6.11
C VAL A 180 15.29 -13.90 -7.01
N SER A 181 16.21 -14.22 -7.93
CA SER A 181 16.70 -13.27 -8.94
C SER A 181 17.29 -12.01 -8.29
N ILE A 182 17.00 -10.82 -8.80
CA ILE A 182 17.51 -9.55 -8.27
C ILE A 182 17.16 -9.35 -6.79
N ASN A 183 15.99 -9.78 -6.32
CA ASN A 183 15.66 -9.75 -4.88
C ASN A 183 16.64 -10.58 -4.03
N ARG A 184 17.21 -11.66 -4.58
CA ARG A 184 18.25 -12.44 -3.91
C ARG A 184 19.53 -11.63 -3.77
N ASP A 185 19.96 -10.91 -4.80
CA ASP A 185 21.13 -10.04 -4.75
C ASP A 185 20.95 -8.96 -3.66
N ILE A 186 19.76 -8.35 -3.59
CA ILE A 186 19.43 -7.32 -2.59
C ILE A 186 19.37 -7.92 -1.17
N LEU A 187 18.83 -9.13 -1.03
CA LEU A 187 18.84 -9.84 0.24
C LEU A 187 20.28 -10.14 0.72
N GLU A 188 21.18 -10.53 -0.19
CA GLU A 188 22.59 -10.77 0.12
C GLU A 188 23.30 -9.51 0.62
N ASP A 189 23.00 -8.34 0.05
CA ASP A 189 23.46 -7.06 0.57
C ASP A 189 22.97 -6.83 2.02
N ALA A 190 21.68 -7.02 2.29
CA ALA A 190 21.08 -6.81 3.60
C ALA A 190 21.66 -7.78 4.67
N VAL A 191 21.88 -9.04 4.29
CA VAL A 191 22.53 -10.05 5.15
C VAL A 191 24.00 -9.68 5.41
N SER A 192 24.72 -9.27 4.37
CA SER A 192 26.14 -8.89 4.49
C SER A 192 26.33 -7.65 5.37
N ASN A 193 25.36 -6.73 5.37
CA ASN A 193 25.35 -5.57 6.25
C ASN A 193 24.85 -5.87 7.68
N GLY A 194 24.35 -7.10 7.92
CA GLY A 194 23.84 -7.54 9.22
C GLY A 194 22.45 -6.98 9.57
N ASP A 195 21.68 -6.55 8.58
CA ASP A 195 20.32 -6.02 8.76
C ASP A 195 19.25 -7.10 8.73
N VAL A 196 19.52 -8.23 8.06
CA VAL A 196 18.58 -9.34 7.88
C VAL A 196 19.25 -10.67 8.23
N ILE A 197 18.49 -11.55 8.90
CA ILE A 197 18.81 -12.95 9.12
C ILE A 197 17.77 -13.78 8.35
N VAL A 198 18.25 -14.74 7.56
CA VAL A 198 17.41 -15.64 6.76
C VAL A 198 17.38 -17.02 7.41
N GLU A 199 16.19 -17.52 7.68
CA GLU A 199 15.96 -18.85 8.27
C GLU A 199 14.85 -19.57 7.50
N ASN A 200 14.80 -20.90 7.57
CA ASN A 200 13.62 -21.65 7.12
C ASN A 200 12.69 -21.88 8.30
N ASP A 201 11.44 -21.43 8.17
CA ASP A 201 10.45 -21.50 9.25
C ASP A 201 9.03 -21.37 8.65
N LEU A 202 8.01 -21.41 9.50
CA LEU A 202 6.63 -21.10 9.13
C LEU A 202 6.51 -19.64 8.69
N ARG A 203 6.11 -19.42 7.44
CA ARG A 203 5.97 -18.13 6.76
C ARG A 203 4.66 -17.40 7.09
N LEU A 204 3.99 -17.78 8.18
CA LEU A 204 2.72 -17.20 8.60
C LEU A 204 2.94 -15.83 9.24
N PHE A 205 1.90 -14.98 9.22
CA PHE A 205 1.95 -13.65 9.84
C PHE A 205 1.76 -13.73 11.37
N GLY A 206 2.54 -12.93 12.11
CA GLY A 206 2.41 -12.78 13.57
C GLY A 206 3.41 -13.62 14.37
N ARG A 207 4.59 -13.87 13.82
CA ARG A 207 5.67 -14.63 14.46
C ARG A 207 6.18 -13.93 15.74
N GLU A 208 6.18 -12.61 15.74
CA GLU A 208 6.60 -11.74 16.84
C GLU A 208 5.41 -11.25 17.66
N THR A 209 4.33 -10.81 17.03
CA THR A 209 3.27 -10.03 17.73
C THR A 209 2.03 -10.82 18.12
N ARG A 210 1.80 -12.02 17.56
CA ARG A 210 0.59 -12.80 17.87
C ARG A 210 0.85 -13.88 18.91
N PRO A 211 -0.07 -14.08 19.88
CA PRO A 211 -0.12 -15.32 20.64
C PRO A 211 -0.17 -16.54 19.70
N ILE A 212 0.51 -17.63 20.06
CA ILE A 212 0.63 -18.83 19.20
C ILE A 212 -0.74 -19.36 18.74
N ILE A 213 -1.79 -19.26 19.57
CA ILE A 213 -3.15 -19.65 19.16
C ILE A 213 -3.63 -18.81 17.97
N GLN A 214 -3.47 -17.49 18.04
CA GLN A 214 -3.88 -16.58 16.96
C GLN A 214 -3.00 -16.70 15.72
N PHE A 215 -1.73 -17.07 15.90
CA PHE A 215 -0.80 -17.33 14.81
C PHE A 215 -1.34 -18.41 13.86
N PHE A 216 -1.87 -19.52 14.40
CA PHE A 216 -2.48 -20.58 13.60
C PHE A 216 -3.94 -20.32 13.23
N GLN A 217 -4.73 -19.77 14.15
CA GLN A 217 -6.16 -19.50 13.93
C GLN A 217 -6.40 -18.65 12.67
N TYR A 218 -5.53 -17.68 12.41
CA TYR A 218 -5.67 -16.76 11.28
C TYR A 218 -4.89 -17.19 10.02
N CYS A 219 -4.35 -18.41 10.00
CA CYS A 219 -3.76 -18.97 8.79
C CYS A 219 -4.88 -19.31 7.79
N THR A 220 -5.01 -18.53 6.72
CA THR A 220 -6.07 -18.72 5.72
C THR A 220 -5.57 -19.30 4.41
N GLU A 221 -4.26 -19.24 4.15
CA GLU A 221 -3.65 -19.71 2.91
C GLU A 221 -2.34 -20.48 3.17
N PRO A 222 -2.36 -21.82 3.02
CA PRO A 222 -3.53 -22.69 2.95
C PRO A 222 -4.26 -22.74 4.30
N ARG A 223 -5.55 -23.10 4.27
CA ARG A 223 -6.27 -23.38 5.51
C ARG A 223 -5.69 -24.63 6.16
N LEU A 224 -5.47 -24.55 7.47
CA LEU A 224 -5.02 -25.64 8.31
C LEU A 224 -6.24 -26.35 8.87
N GLU A 225 -6.45 -27.59 8.46
CA GLU A 225 -7.59 -28.39 8.91
C GLU A 225 -7.61 -28.51 10.43
N GLY A 226 -8.74 -28.18 11.05
CA GLY A 226 -8.89 -28.21 12.51
C GLY A 226 -8.28 -27.02 13.27
N LEU A 227 -7.45 -26.17 12.63
CA LEU A 227 -6.80 -25.02 13.29
C LEU A 227 -7.34 -23.66 12.81
N THR A 228 -7.49 -23.47 11.50
CA THR A 228 -7.99 -22.20 10.94
C THR A 228 -9.39 -21.90 11.46
N ASP A 229 -9.61 -20.67 11.92
CA ASP A 229 -10.85 -20.20 12.54
C ASP A 229 -11.29 -21.02 13.78
N ASN A 230 -10.41 -21.86 14.34
CA ASN A 230 -10.69 -22.75 15.46
C ASN A 230 -9.68 -22.56 16.62
N PRO A 231 -9.94 -21.60 17.54
CA PRO A 231 -9.03 -21.34 18.66
C PRO A 231 -8.92 -22.53 19.62
N ASN A 232 -9.98 -23.33 19.78
CA ASN A 232 -9.96 -24.53 20.62
C ASN A 232 -9.08 -25.61 19.99
N GLY A 233 -9.21 -25.85 18.67
CA GLY A 233 -8.34 -26.80 17.97
C GLY A 233 -6.86 -26.43 18.03
N CYS A 234 -6.54 -25.13 17.94
CA CYS A 234 -5.18 -24.64 18.17
C CYS A 234 -4.69 -24.92 19.60
N MET A 235 -5.56 -24.74 20.60
CA MET A 235 -5.24 -25.03 21.99
C MET A 235 -5.03 -26.52 22.24
N ASP A 236 -5.91 -27.37 21.70
CA ASP A 236 -5.84 -28.84 21.80
C ASP A 236 -4.54 -29.37 21.16
N MET A 237 -4.15 -28.84 19.98
CA MET A 237 -2.88 -29.18 19.33
C MET A 237 -1.68 -28.84 20.22
N LEU A 238 -1.64 -27.63 20.77
CA LEU A 238 -0.53 -27.17 21.61
C LEU A 238 -0.46 -27.98 22.93
N GLU A 239 -1.61 -28.33 23.52
CA GLU A 239 -1.67 -29.19 24.70
C GLU A 239 -1.18 -30.62 24.38
N PHE A 240 -1.62 -31.19 23.26
CA PHE A 240 -1.16 -32.51 22.78
C PHE A 240 0.37 -32.55 22.58
N LEU A 241 0.95 -31.47 22.04
CA LEU A 241 2.40 -31.33 21.82
C LEU A 241 3.16 -30.90 23.09
N ASN A 242 2.49 -30.72 24.23
CA ASN A 242 3.05 -30.22 25.49
C ASN A 242 3.75 -28.86 25.35
N ILE A 243 3.16 -27.94 24.59
CA ILE A 243 3.67 -26.57 24.37
C ILE A 243 2.99 -25.60 25.34
N PRO A 244 3.72 -25.01 26.31
CA PRO A 244 3.15 -24.02 27.21
C PRO A 244 2.71 -22.78 26.46
N LEU A 245 1.45 -22.37 26.64
CA LEU A 245 0.87 -21.18 26.00
C LEU A 245 1.41 -19.85 26.57
N LYS A 246 1.91 -19.89 27.80
CA LYS A 246 2.36 -18.71 28.55
C LYS A 246 3.74 -18.93 29.16
N ARG A 247 4.50 -17.84 29.25
CA ARG A 247 5.73 -17.72 30.07
C ARG A 247 5.55 -16.50 30.98
N ASP A 248 5.78 -16.66 32.28
CA ASP A 248 5.63 -15.58 33.26
C ASP A 248 4.27 -14.84 33.19
N ASN A 249 3.19 -15.62 33.00
CA ASN A 249 1.81 -15.15 32.82
C ASN A 249 1.55 -14.30 31.55
N GLN A 250 2.54 -14.14 30.67
CA GLN A 250 2.39 -13.52 29.35
C GLN A 250 2.18 -14.58 28.28
N TRP A 251 1.32 -14.28 27.29
CA TRP A 251 1.13 -15.15 26.13
C TRP A 251 2.41 -15.19 25.30
N ARG A 252 2.80 -16.39 24.89
CA ARG A 252 3.97 -16.60 24.03
C ARG A 252 3.60 -16.38 22.57
N SER A 253 4.52 -15.79 21.82
CA SER A 253 4.53 -15.72 20.36
C SER A 253 5.26 -16.92 19.74
N TRP A 254 5.22 -17.06 18.41
CA TRP A 254 6.00 -18.10 17.71
C TRP A 254 7.49 -17.99 18.02
N ASN A 255 8.03 -16.77 18.04
CA ASN A 255 9.45 -16.54 18.31
C ASN A 255 9.84 -16.61 19.80
N ASP A 256 8.88 -16.85 20.70
CA ASP A 256 9.14 -17.26 22.08
C ASP A 256 9.34 -18.77 22.26
N LEU A 257 9.06 -19.58 21.23
CA LEU A 257 9.32 -21.02 21.22
C LEU A 257 10.81 -21.31 21.08
N SER A 258 11.28 -22.32 21.81
CA SER A 258 12.60 -22.91 21.60
C SER A 258 12.66 -23.65 20.26
N GLY A 259 13.88 -23.94 19.77
CA GLY A 259 14.05 -24.69 18.52
C GLY A 259 13.34 -26.05 18.52
N GLU A 260 13.40 -26.79 19.63
CA GLU A 260 12.73 -28.09 19.78
C GLU A 260 11.19 -27.95 19.77
N GLU A 261 10.66 -26.90 20.39
CA GLU A 261 9.22 -26.62 20.36
C GLU A 261 8.77 -26.21 18.94
N LYS A 262 9.54 -25.36 18.25
CA LYS A 262 9.24 -24.97 16.87
C LYS A 262 9.25 -26.18 15.94
N GLU A 263 10.23 -27.07 16.06
CA GLU A 263 10.33 -28.30 15.26
C GLU A 263 9.08 -29.17 15.46
N LYS A 264 8.70 -29.50 16.71
CA LYS A 264 7.50 -30.28 17.02
C LYS A 264 6.22 -29.70 16.44
N VAL A 265 6.02 -28.39 16.59
CA VAL A 265 4.81 -27.72 16.09
C VAL A 265 4.83 -27.63 14.57
N THR A 266 5.99 -27.35 13.96
CA THR A 266 6.13 -27.29 12.50
C THR A 266 5.84 -28.64 11.85
N ASP A 267 6.42 -29.73 12.38
CA ASP A 267 6.18 -31.08 11.87
C ASP A 267 4.70 -31.43 11.91
N ASN A 268 4.05 -31.19 13.06
CA ASN A 268 2.62 -31.46 13.20
C ASN A 268 1.76 -30.61 12.25
N VAL A 269 2.09 -29.32 12.07
CA VAL A 269 1.36 -28.44 11.15
C VAL A 269 1.58 -28.87 9.68
N LEU A 270 2.79 -29.29 9.31
CA LEU A 270 3.09 -29.78 7.96
C LEU A 270 2.36 -31.09 7.64
N GLU A 271 2.13 -31.95 8.63
CA GLU A 271 1.30 -33.18 8.47
C GLU A 271 -0.16 -32.86 8.14
N LEU A 272 -0.68 -31.71 8.56
CA LEU A 272 -2.04 -31.23 8.25
C LEU A 272 -2.15 -30.60 6.87
N VAL A 273 -1.03 -30.34 6.19
CA VAL A 273 -1.00 -29.65 4.89
C VAL A 273 -0.64 -30.63 3.78
N PRO A 274 -1.39 -30.65 2.66
CA PRO A 274 -1.03 -31.45 1.50
C PRO A 274 0.42 -31.21 1.06
N ILE A 275 1.15 -32.26 0.69
CA ILE A 275 2.57 -32.20 0.32
C ILE A 275 2.85 -31.12 -0.75
N ASN A 276 1.93 -30.96 -1.72
CA ASN A 276 2.05 -29.95 -2.79
C ASN A 276 1.83 -28.51 -2.32
N GLU A 277 1.36 -28.29 -1.09
CA GLU A 277 1.10 -26.98 -0.49
C GLU A 277 2.03 -26.66 0.70
N GLN A 278 2.82 -27.63 1.18
CA GLN A 278 3.75 -27.43 2.29
C GLN A 278 4.76 -26.30 2.03
N SER A 279 5.24 -26.16 0.80
CA SER A 279 6.12 -25.04 0.41
C SER A 279 5.43 -23.67 0.55
N ARG A 280 4.10 -23.60 0.49
CA ARG A 280 3.38 -22.33 0.68
C ARG A 280 3.47 -21.82 2.12
N ILE A 281 3.53 -22.73 3.10
CA ILE A 281 3.61 -22.38 4.53
C ILE A 281 5.02 -22.39 5.09
N TYR A 282 5.92 -23.18 4.53
CA TYR A 282 7.27 -23.36 5.05
C TYR A 282 8.32 -22.95 4.01
N GLY A 283 9.27 -22.14 4.43
CA GLY A 283 10.35 -21.63 3.57
C GLY A 283 11.07 -20.48 4.23
N GLU A 284 11.68 -19.61 3.43
CA GLU A 284 12.47 -18.51 3.98
C GLU A 284 11.60 -17.48 4.71
N VAL A 285 12.09 -17.08 5.88
CA VAL A 285 11.61 -15.94 6.67
C VAL A 285 12.75 -14.96 6.90
N TYR A 286 12.41 -13.69 7.06
CA TYR A 286 13.36 -12.59 7.05
C TYR A 286 13.26 -11.81 8.36
N THR A 287 14.17 -12.12 9.29
CA THR A 287 14.23 -11.49 10.62
C THR A 287 15.15 -10.27 10.58
N LEU A 288 14.71 -9.15 11.16
CA LEU A 288 15.45 -7.89 11.24
C LEU A 288 16.01 -7.70 12.67
N PRO A 289 17.21 -8.23 13.00
CA PRO A 289 17.69 -8.36 14.39
C PRO A 289 17.91 -7.04 15.14
N LYS A 290 18.03 -5.92 14.42
CA LYS A 290 18.21 -4.58 14.99
C LYS A 290 16.93 -4.03 15.65
N PHE A 291 15.76 -4.57 15.31
CA PHE A 291 14.48 -4.15 15.88
C PHE A 291 14.11 -4.98 17.12
N GLU A 292 13.37 -4.35 18.03
CA GLU A 292 13.02 -4.92 19.33
C GLU A 292 12.10 -6.15 19.19
N LYS A 293 12.32 -7.17 20.03
CA LYS A 293 11.49 -8.38 20.09
C LYS A 293 10.06 -8.06 20.46
N GLY A 294 9.10 -8.78 19.88
CA GLY A 294 7.68 -8.59 20.16
C GLY A 294 7.08 -7.33 19.52
N THR A 295 7.83 -6.63 18.67
CA THR A 295 7.31 -5.52 17.85
C THR A 295 7.03 -5.99 16.43
N GLY A 296 6.11 -5.31 15.75
CA GLY A 296 5.80 -5.57 14.34
C GLY A 296 6.94 -5.22 13.37
N LEU A 297 8.11 -4.80 13.84
CA LEU A 297 9.24 -4.38 12.99
C LEU A 297 10.38 -5.41 12.90
N ARG A 298 10.31 -6.49 13.69
CA ARG A 298 11.40 -7.48 13.76
C ARG A 298 11.29 -8.59 12.70
N ASP A 299 10.14 -8.74 12.07
CA ASP A 299 9.90 -9.68 10.98
C ASP A 299 9.47 -8.89 9.73
N ALA A 300 10.05 -9.17 8.56
CA ALA A 300 9.79 -8.38 7.36
C ALA A 300 8.31 -8.42 6.92
N LYS A 301 7.62 -9.54 7.11
CA LYS A 301 6.19 -9.68 6.76
C LYS A 301 5.32 -8.88 7.74
N GLU A 302 5.68 -8.86 9.02
CA GLU A 302 5.01 -8.01 10.00
C GLU A 302 5.28 -6.53 9.76
N TYR A 303 6.52 -6.18 9.41
CA TYR A 303 6.91 -4.81 9.11
C TYR A 303 6.12 -4.29 7.91
N ALA A 304 6.10 -5.05 6.81
CA ALA A 304 5.29 -4.72 5.65
C ALA A 304 3.81 -4.56 6.00
N THR A 305 3.28 -5.35 6.92
CA THR A 305 1.88 -5.23 7.37
C THR A 305 1.65 -3.94 8.20
N VAL A 306 2.62 -3.52 9.00
CA VAL A 306 2.59 -2.21 9.68
C VAL A 306 2.54 -1.08 8.65
N LEU A 307 3.41 -1.11 7.63
CA LEU A 307 3.44 -0.09 6.57
C LEU A 307 2.16 -0.07 5.74
N ASN A 308 1.68 -1.25 5.31
CA ASN A 308 0.38 -1.40 4.65
C ASN A 308 -0.77 -0.86 5.50
N SER A 309 -0.69 -1.00 6.82
CA SER A 309 -1.68 -0.39 7.72
C SER A 309 -1.57 1.13 7.67
N CYS A 310 -0.36 1.71 7.75
CA CYS A 310 -0.15 3.15 7.64
C CYS A 310 -0.75 3.70 6.33
N GLY A 311 -0.47 3.07 5.20
CA GLY A 311 -1.05 3.43 3.90
C GLY A 311 -2.58 3.39 3.87
N ARG A 312 -3.18 2.30 4.37
CA ARG A 312 -4.65 2.12 4.42
C ARG A 312 -5.37 3.15 5.28
N TYR A 313 -4.69 3.72 6.27
CA TYR A 313 -5.24 4.74 7.18
C TYR A 313 -4.81 6.17 6.81
N GLU A 314 -4.34 6.39 5.57
CA GLU A 314 -3.89 7.70 5.08
C GLU A 314 -2.75 8.31 5.91
N ASP A 315 -1.89 7.45 6.46
CA ASP A 315 -0.80 7.79 7.38
C ASP A 315 0.57 7.30 6.85
N ALA A 316 0.74 7.32 5.52
CA ALA A 316 1.95 6.86 4.86
C ALA A 316 3.21 7.61 5.35
N GLU A 317 3.08 8.87 5.75
CA GLU A 317 4.17 9.66 6.34
C GLU A 317 4.70 9.05 7.65
N THR A 318 3.84 8.53 8.52
CA THR A 318 4.28 7.83 9.73
C THR A 318 4.95 6.50 9.36
N GLY A 319 4.45 5.80 8.35
CA GLY A 319 5.13 4.63 7.77
C GLY A 319 6.54 4.95 7.28
N MET A 320 6.72 6.08 6.59
CA MET A 320 8.03 6.56 6.16
C MET A 320 8.93 6.91 7.34
N ARG A 321 8.42 7.57 8.39
CA ARG A 321 9.18 7.86 9.62
C ARG A 321 9.72 6.57 10.26
N ILE A 322 8.91 5.51 10.28
CA ILE A 322 9.34 4.17 10.75
C ILE A 322 10.53 3.67 9.91
N CYS A 323 10.42 3.73 8.58
CA CYS A 323 11.52 3.33 7.67
C CYS A 323 12.80 4.17 7.85
N CYS A 324 12.66 5.47 8.14
CA CYS A 324 13.77 6.38 8.42
C CYS A 324 14.37 6.21 9.82
N GLY A 325 13.89 5.28 10.65
CA GLY A 325 14.45 4.96 11.96
C GLY A 325 13.97 5.86 13.11
N ASP A 326 12.83 6.53 12.96
CA ASP A 326 12.18 7.24 14.05
C ASP A 326 11.67 6.24 15.11
N LYS A 327 12.13 6.41 16.35
CA LYS A 327 11.85 5.49 17.47
C LYS A 327 10.42 5.59 17.98
N ASP A 328 9.77 6.73 17.81
CA ASP A 328 8.41 6.96 18.28
C ASP A 328 7.36 6.66 17.20
N ALA A 329 7.76 6.59 15.93
CA ALA A 329 6.84 6.46 14.81
C ALA A 329 6.01 5.17 14.81
N LEU A 330 6.54 4.05 15.34
CA LEU A 330 5.73 2.83 15.49
C LEU A 330 4.55 3.05 16.44
N LYS A 331 4.83 3.71 17.57
CA LYS A 331 3.82 4.03 18.57
C LYS A 331 2.80 5.04 18.02
N ASP A 332 3.29 6.03 17.26
CA ASP A 332 2.42 6.98 16.55
C ASP A 332 1.49 6.26 15.58
N ALA A 333 2.00 5.33 14.76
CA ALA A 333 1.19 4.55 13.82
C ALA A 333 0.13 3.70 14.54
N GLU A 334 0.49 3.08 15.67
CA GLU A 334 -0.45 2.31 16.50
C GLU A 334 -1.56 3.19 17.07
N GLN A 335 -1.21 4.38 17.56
CA GLN A 335 -2.15 5.37 18.11
C GLN A 335 -3.06 5.93 17.02
N ASN A 336 -2.50 6.37 15.89
CA ASN A 336 -3.23 6.89 14.73
C ASN A 336 -4.26 5.87 14.24
N ARG A 337 -3.87 4.59 14.15
CA ARG A 337 -4.78 3.51 13.79
C ARG A 337 -5.89 3.28 14.82
N ALA A 338 -5.55 3.30 16.11
CA ALA A 338 -6.54 3.13 17.18
C ALA A 338 -7.56 4.27 17.17
N ASP A 339 -7.10 5.49 17.02
CA ASP A 339 -7.94 6.68 16.95
C ASP A 339 -8.81 6.67 15.69
N HIS A 340 -8.25 6.35 14.52
CA HIS A 340 -9.02 6.26 13.29
C HIS A 340 -10.12 5.20 13.38
N ARG A 341 -9.83 4.00 13.91
CA ARG A 341 -10.84 2.96 14.16
C ARG A 341 -11.94 3.44 15.10
N ARG A 342 -11.56 4.15 16.17
CA ARG A 342 -12.50 4.73 17.12
C ARG A 342 -13.40 5.79 16.46
N HIS A 343 -12.84 6.65 15.62
CA HIS A 343 -13.60 7.64 14.86
C HIS A 343 -14.60 6.97 13.91
N ILE A 344 -14.18 5.96 13.12
CA ILE A 344 -15.09 5.20 12.24
C ILE A 344 -16.22 4.56 13.05
N SER A 345 -15.89 3.85 14.14
CA SER A 345 -16.89 3.19 14.96
C SER A 345 -17.89 4.18 15.57
N THR A 346 -17.41 5.32 16.06
CA THR A 346 -18.26 6.38 16.64
C THR A 346 -19.16 6.99 15.57
N ALA A 347 -18.61 7.26 14.39
CA ALA A 347 -19.33 7.82 13.26
C ALA A 347 -20.42 6.87 12.72
N LEU A 348 -20.12 5.57 12.61
CA LEU A 348 -21.12 4.55 12.24
C LEU A 348 -22.26 4.49 13.24
N SER A 349 -21.95 4.43 14.55
CA SER A 349 -22.98 4.46 15.60
C SER A 349 -23.80 5.74 15.53
N TYR A 350 -23.15 6.89 15.34
CA TYR A 350 -23.84 8.18 15.23
C TYR A 350 -24.86 8.20 14.08
N VAL A 351 -24.48 7.74 12.88
CA VAL A 351 -25.41 7.68 11.73
C VAL A 351 -26.59 6.73 12.00
N LYS A 352 -26.32 5.58 12.61
CA LYS A 352 -27.35 4.56 12.90
C LYS A 352 -28.30 5.01 14.01
N ASP A 353 -27.77 5.46 15.15
CA ASP A 353 -28.53 5.81 16.35
C ASP A 353 -29.40 7.05 16.14
N ASN A 354 -29.01 7.95 15.23
CA ASN A 354 -29.77 9.15 14.88
C ASN A 354 -30.61 8.99 13.60
N HIS A 355 -30.61 7.81 12.97
CA HIS A 355 -31.36 7.52 11.74
C HIS A 355 -31.15 8.58 10.63
N LEU A 356 -29.88 8.95 10.38
CA LEU A 356 -29.57 10.08 9.49
C LEU A 356 -29.76 9.77 8.00
N ILE A 357 -29.85 8.50 7.62
CA ILE A 357 -30.01 8.09 6.23
C ILE A 357 -31.41 8.47 5.74
N ARG A 358 -31.45 9.24 4.64
CA ARG A 358 -32.66 9.66 3.93
C ARG A 358 -32.62 9.16 2.50
N GLU A 359 -33.78 8.78 1.98
CA GLU A 359 -33.92 8.28 0.62
C GLU A 359 -34.59 9.35 -0.26
N ARG A 360 -34.10 9.47 -1.50
CA ARG A 360 -34.81 10.08 -2.62
C ARG A 360 -35.09 9.00 -3.68
N ARG A 361 -35.55 9.38 -4.88
CA ARG A 361 -35.93 8.40 -5.92
C ARG A 361 -34.72 7.68 -6.50
N PHE A 362 -33.64 8.42 -6.78
CA PHE A 362 -32.44 7.86 -7.44
C PHE A 362 -31.19 7.89 -6.57
N ILE A 363 -31.26 8.46 -5.37
CA ILE A 363 -30.14 8.56 -4.45
C ILE A 363 -30.58 8.32 -3.00
N GLN A 364 -29.63 7.99 -2.13
CA GLN A 364 -29.78 8.06 -0.69
C GLN A 364 -28.69 8.97 -0.12
N PHE A 365 -28.93 9.61 1.03
CA PHE A 365 -27.97 10.54 1.59
C PHE A 365 -28.05 10.64 3.11
N PHE A 366 -26.99 11.15 3.73
CA PHE A 366 -27.01 11.58 5.13
C PHE A 366 -26.16 12.84 5.31
N ASP A 367 -26.54 13.67 6.27
CA ASP A 367 -25.78 14.85 6.67
C ASP A 367 -25.24 14.64 8.08
N ALA A 368 -23.91 14.66 8.20
CA ALA A 368 -23.20 14.43 9.44
C ALA A 368 -22.89 15.73 10.21
N GLY A 369 -23.19 16.91 9.64
CA GLY A 369 -22.83 18.20 10.22
C GLY A 369 -21.34 18.26 10.57
N ASP A 370 -21.04 18.63 11.82
CA ASP A 370 -19.69 18.69 12.39
C ASP A 370 -19.33 17.47 13.26
N GLN A 371 -20.18 16.44 13.29
CA GLN A 371 -20.04 15.31 14.23
C GLN A 371 -19.11 14.20 13.71
N ILE A 372 -18.85 14.16 12.40
CA ILE A 372 -17.96 13.19 11.76
C ILE A 372 -16.83 13.98 11.08
N LYS A 373 -15.59 13.48 11.17
CA LYS A 373 -14.47 14.09 10.45
C LYS A 373 -14.62 13.88 8.94
N ASP A 374 -14.16 14.85 8.17
CA ASP A 374 -14.16 14.81 6.71
C ASP A 374 -13.43 13.58 6.13
N THR A 375 -12.29 13.22 6.70
CA THR A 375 -11.52 12.02 6.33
C THR A 375 -12.25 10.71 6.63
N VAL A 376 -13.24 10.73 7.51
CA VAL A 376 -13.99 9.54 7.96
C VAL A 376 -15.32 9.39 7.23
N VAL A 377 -15.96 10.49 6.81
CA VAL A 377 -17.33 10.46 6.27
C VAL A 377 -17.47 9.56 5.03
N GLY A 378 -16.50 9.61 4.12
CA GLY A 378 -16.52 8.79 2.90
C GLY A 378 -16.31 7.30 3.17
N ILE A 379 -15.57 6.94 4.22
CA ILE A 379 -15.38 5.55 4.66
C ILE A 379 -16.69 5.03 5.26
N VAL A 380 -17.31 5.82 6.13
CA VAL A 380 -18.60 5.51 6.77
C VAL A 380 -19.68 5.31 5.71
N ALA A 381 -19.78 6.20 4.72
CA ALA A 381 -20.71 6.08 3.61
C ALA A 381 -20.53 4.76 2.84
N GLY A 382 -19.27 4.40 2.53
CA GLY A 382 -18.96 3.14 1.85
C GLY A 382 -19.30 1.90 2.68
N MET A 383 -19.09 1.93 3.99
CA MET A 383 -19.46 0.84 4.89
C MET A 383 -20.98 0.68 5.01
N LEU A 384 -21.72 1.80 5.05
CA LEU A 384 -23.18 1.80 5.16
C LEU A 384 -23.87 1.29 3.89
N LEU A 385 -23.29 1.44 2.70
CA LEU A 385 -23.87 0.87 1.46
C LEU A 385 -24.14 -0.63 1.51
N ASN A 386 -23.37 -1.35 2.34
CA ASN A 386 -23.52 -2.79 2.53
C ASN A 386 -24.30 -3.15 3.81
N SER A 387 -24.86 -2.15 4.49
CA SER A 387 -25.59 -2.34 5.71
C SER A 387 -27.11 -2.41 5.46
N PRO A 388 -27.88 -3.10 6.32
CA PRO A 388 -29.33 -3.25 6.15
C PRO A 388 -30.11 -1.92 6.11
N GLU A 389 -29.50 -0.84 6.59
CA GLU A 389 -30.08 0.50 6.64
C GLU A 389 -30.05 1.23 5.28
N CYS A 390 -29.27 0.77 4.30
CA CYS A 390 -29.18 1.38 2.97
C CYS A 390 -29.80 0.51 1.87
N ARG A 391 -30.25 1.16 0.79
CA ARG A 391 -30.67 0.46 -0.43
C ARG A 391 -29.48 0.20 -1.34
N HIS A 392 -29.21 -1.07 -1.61
CA HIS A 392 -28.07 -1.47 -2.46
C HIS A 392 -28.13 -0.94 -3.91
N ASN A 393 -29.32 -0.62 -4.41
CA ASN A 393 -29.54 -0.14 -5.78
C ASN A 393 -29.51 1.39 -5.90
N LEU A 394 -29.15 2.13 -4.85
CA LEU A 394 -29.00 3.58 -4.87
C LEU A 394 -27.57 3.96 -4.44
N PRO A 395 -26.91 4.93 -5.10
CA PRO A 395 -25.67 5.51 -4.59
C PRO A 395 -25.95 6.32 -3.32
N ILE A 396 -24.99 6.38 -2.41
CA ILE A 396 -25.07 7.17 -1.16
C ILE A 396 -24.25 8.46 -1.29
N ILE A 397 -24.83 9.58 -0.86
CA ILE A 397 -24.19 10.89 -0.79
C ILE A 397 -24.09 11.30 0.68
N ALA A 398 -22.88 11.60 1.16
CA ALA A 398 -22.65 11.98 2.55
C ALA A 398 -22.15 13.43 2.63
N PHE A 399 -22.74 14.22 3.51
CA PHE A 399 -22.32 15.60 3.77
C PHE A 399 -21.62 15.73 5.12
N VAL A 400 -20.62 16.60 5.15
CA VAL A 400 -19.93 17.03 6.38
C VAL A 400 -19.57 18.50 6.28
N ASP A 401 -19.74 19.23 7.37
CA ASP A 401 -19.40 20.64 7.43
C ASP A 401 -17.87 20.80 7.57
N SER A 402 -17.31 21.75 6.84
CA SER A 402 -15.89 22.11 6.87
C SER A 402 -15.72 23.63 6.89
N ASP A 403 -14.48 24.10 7.09
CA ASP A 403 -14.17 25.53 7.07
C ASP A 403 -14.40 26.16 5.69
N ASP A 404 -14.17 25.40 4.62
CA ASP A 404 -14.29 25.85 3.21
C ASP A 404 -15.69 25.63 2.60
N GLY A 405 -16.68 25.24 3.41
CA GLY A 405 -18.03 24.91 2.95
C GLY A 405 -18.48 23.53 3.43
N VAL A 406 -19.19 22.79 2.58
CA VAL A 406 -19.66 21.43 2.86
C VAL A 406 -18.88 20.47 1.98
N LYS A 407 -18.18 19.52 2.59
CA LYS A 407 -17.56 18.42 1.87
C LYS A 407 -18.60 17.33 1.63
N VAL A 408 -18.59 16.82 0.42
CA VAL A 408 -19.50 15.79 -0.06
C VAL A 408 -18.68 14.55 -0.40
N SER A 409 -19.13 13.38 0.03
CA SER A 409 -18.58 12.09 -0.36
C SER A 409 -19.65 11.20 -0.97
N ALA A 410 -19.47 10.81 -2.23
CA ALA A 410 -20.35 9.89 -2.92
C ALA A 410 -19.74 8.49 -3.00
N ARG A 411 -20.56 7.45 -2.80
CA ARG A 411 -20.18 6.05 -2.96
C ARG A 411 -21.27 5.29 -3.71
N ALA A 412 -20.86 4.35 -4.57
CA ALA A 412 -21.77 3.46 -5.28
C ALA A 412 -21.30 2.01 -5.22
N ASN A 413 -22.26 1.08 -5.31
CA ASN A 413 -21.96 -0.32 -5.54
C ASN A 413 -21.52 -0.54 -6.99
N ARG A 414 -20.69 -1.58 -7.22
CA ARG A 414 -20.12 -1.87 -8.54
C ARG A 414 -21.19 -2.13 -9.60
N ASP A 415 -22.28 -2.79 -9.23
CA ASP A 415 -23.42 -3.07 -10.12
C ASP A 415 -24.05 -1.79 -10.71
N LEU A 416 -23.99 -0.65 -10.01
CA LEU A 416 -24.47 0.63 -10.54
C LEU A 416 -23.49 1.22 -11.57
N VAL A 417 -22.19 1.09 -11.30
CA VAL A 417 -21.14 1.55 -12.22
C VAL A 417 -21.13 0.71 -13.50
N ASP A 418 -21.32 -0.60 -13.36
CA ASP A 418 -21.45 -1.52 -14.51
C ASP A 418 -22.69 -1.21 -15.38
N ARG A 419 -23.70 -0.54 -14.80
CA ARG A 419 -24.88 0.00 -15.52
C ARG A 419 -24.66 1.38 -16.14
N GLY A 420 -23.49 2.00 -15.95
CA GLY A 420 -23.13 3.29 -16.55
C GLY A 420 -23.02 4.46 -15.57
N LEU A 421 -23.22 4.25 -14.26
CA LEU A 421 -23.06 5.32 -13.27
C LEU A 421 -21.59 5.78 -13.18
N ASP A 422 -21.37 7.08 -13.36
CA ASP A 422 -20.08 7.73 -13.14
C ASP A 422 -20.20 8.86 -12.10
N LEU A 423 -19.91 8.52 -10.85
CA LEU A 423 -19.94 9.50 -9.75
C LEU A 423 -18.92 10.64 -9.91
N ALA A 424 -17.82 10.45 -10.64
CA ALA A 424 -16.85 11.53 -10.85
C ALA A 424 -17.47 12.65 -11.70
N ALA A 425 -18.12 12.25 -12.79
CA ALA A 425 -18.84 13.18 -13.66
C ALA A 425 -20.02 13.84 -12.93
N VAL A 426 -20.77 13.06 -12.13
CA VAL A 426 -21.90 13.56 -11.33
C VAL A 426 -21.43 14.63 -10.34
N MET A 427 -20.44 14.30 -9.50
CA MET A 427 -19.94 15.23 -8.47
C MET A 427 -19.33 16.49 -9.08
N LYS A 428 -18.55 16.36 -10.17
CA LYS A 428 -17.97 17.50 -10.86
C LYS A 428 -19.04 18.46 -11.39
N THR A 429 -19.98 17.92 -12.17
CA THR A 429 -21.03 18.73 -12.82
C THR A 429 -21.96 19.37 -11.81
N ALA A 430 -22.43 18.60 -10.82
CA ALA A 430 -23.33 19.10 -9.80
C ALA A 430 -22.66 20.18 -8.93
N ALA A 431 -21.40 19.99 -8.54
CA ALA A 431 -20.67 20.96 -7.74
C ALA A 431 -20.43 22.26 -8.52
N GLU A 432 -19.99 22.18 -9.79
CA GLU A 432 -19.77 23.36 -10.64
C GLU A 432 -21.04 24.22 -10.79
N LEU A 433 -22.22 23.59 -10.88
CA LEU A 433 -23.50 24.28 -11.02
C LEU A 433 -23.94 25.05 -9.76
N VAL A 434 -23.52 24.59 -8.57
CA VAL A 434 -23.79 25.27 -7.29
C VAL A 434 -22.61 26.12 -6.80
N GLY A 435 -21.65 26.43 -7.67
CA GLY A 435 -20.48 27.25 -7.32
C GLY A 435 -19.43 26.55 -6.46
N GLY A 436 -19.46 25.22 -6.41
CA GLY A 436 -18.46 24.35 -5.80
C GLY A 436 -17.48 23.74 -6.81
N TYR A 437 -16.71 22.77 -6.35
CA TYR A 437 -15.82 21.96 -7.18
C TYR A 437 -15.90 20.48 -6.76
N GLY A 438 -15.79 19.57 -7.72
CA GLY A 438 -15.90 18.14 -7.46
C GLY A 438 -15.19 17.28 -8.49
N GLY A 439 -14.99 16.00 -8.14
CA GLY A 439 -14.29 15.04 -8.97
C GLY A 439 -14.05 13.71 -8.25
N GLY A 440 -13.25 12.83 -8.86
CA GLY A 440 -12.89 11.54 -8.30
C GLY A 440 -13.02 10.39 -9.29
N HIS A 441 -13.61 9.28 -8.85
CA HIS A 441 -13.75 8.05 -9.63
C HIS A 441 -15.23 7.64 -9.75
N SER A 442 -15.53 6.79 -10.72
CA SER A 442 -16.90 6.32 -10.98
C SER A 442 -17.58 5.65 -9.78
N VAL A 443 -16.82 4.94 -8.95
CA VAL A 443 -17.30 4.24 -7.73
C VAL A 443 -17.29 5.13 -6.49
N ALA A 444 -16.38 6.11 -6.44
CA ALA A 444 -16.13 6.96 -5.28
C ALA A 444 -15.63 8.32 -5.72
N ALA A 445 -16.40 9.35 -5.42
CA ALA A 445 -16.12 10.73 -5.78
C ALA A 445 -16.41 11.66 -4.59
N GLY A 446 -15.98 12.90 -4.71
CA GLY A 446 -16.25 13.93 -3.72
C GLY A 446 -16.40 15.31 -4.33
N ALA A 447 -16.91 16.23 -3.54
CA ALA A 447 -17.06 17.64 -3.89
C ALA A 447 -16.95 18.53 -2.65
N THR A 448 -16.74 19.82 -2.88
CA THR A 448 -16.91 20.88 -1.88
C THR A 448 -17.92 21.87 -2.44
N ILE A 449 -18.97 22.18 -1.68
CA ILE A 449 -20.06 23.08 -2.09
C ILE A 449 -20.34 24.15 -1.01
N PRO A 450 -20.96 25.28 -1.35
CA PRO A 450 -21.41 26.26 -0.35
C PRO A 450 -22.47 25.68 0.61
N LYS A 451 -22.56 26.20 1.85
CA LYS A 451 -23.40 25.62 2.91
C LYS A 451 -24.89 25.67 2.62
N GLU A 452 -25.31 26.73 1.95
CA GLU A 452 -26.68 27.02 1.56
C GLU A 452 -27.20 26.18 0.38
N GLU A 453 -26.31 25.51 -0.35
CA GLU A 453 -26.62 24.83 -1.62
C GLU A 453 -26.86 23.31 -1.49
N LYS A 454 -26.97 22.76 -0.27
CA LYS A 454 -27.10 21.30 -0.06
C LYS A 454 -28.30 20.69 -0.80
N GLU A 455 -29.47 21.32 -0.73
CA GLU A 455 -30.69 20.80 -1.37
C GLU A 455 -30.65 20.94 -2.89
N ASP A 456 -30.22 22.09 -3.41
CA ASP A 456 -30.06 22.35 -4.85
C ASP A 456 -29.03 21.38 -5.47
N PHE A 457 -27.92 21.12 -4.75
CA PHE A 457 -26.95 20.12 -5.14
C PHE A 457 -27.56 18.71 -5.20
N LEU A 458 -28.36 18.31 -4.21
CA LEU A 458 -29.02 17.00 -4.21
C LEU A 458 -30.02 16.86 -5.36
N ASP A 459 -30.76 17.91 -5.70
CA ASP A 459 -31.69 17.92 -6.83
C ASP A 459 -30.92 17.67 -8.15
N ILE A 460 -29.81 18.39 -8.36
CA ILE A 460 -28.97 18.22 -9.55
C ILE A 460 -28.32 16.83 -9.60
N VAL A 461 -27.81 16.34 -8.46
CA VAL A 461 -27.22 14.99 -8.39
C VAL A 461 -28.26 13.93 -8.73
N GLU A 462 -29.47 14.04 -8.20
CA GLU A 462 -30.56 13.10 -8.46
C GLU A 462 -30.94 13.06 -9.95
N ASP A 463 -31.05 14.23 -10.58
CA ASP A 463 -31.35 14.35 -12.01
C ASP A 463 -30.23 13.72 -12.87
N ILE A 464 -28.96 14.01 -12.57
CA ILE A 464 -27.84 13.43 -13.33
C ILE A 464 -27.79 11.92 -13.14
N VAL A 465 -27.94 11.42 -11.91
CA VAL A 465 -27.94 9.98 -11.63
C VAL A 465 -29.07 9.30 -12.39
N SER A 466 -30.28 9.86 -12.39
CA SER A 466 -31.42 9.31 -13.15
C SER A 466 -31.10 9.14 -14.63
N SER A 467 -30.39 10.11 -15.23
CA SER A 467 -30.02 10.06 -16.65
C SER A 467 -28.93 9.03 -17.00
N GLN A 468 -28.17 8.52 -16.02
CA GLN A 468 -27.05 7.61 -16.23
C GLN A 468 -27.41 6.13 -16.04
N VAL A 469 -28.41 5.82 -15.21
CA VAL A 469 -28.77 4.43 -14.84
C VAL A 469 -30.13 3.96 -15.37
N ASP A 470 -30.83 4.80 -16.13
CA ASP A 470 -32.08 4.45 -16.85
C ASP A 470 -31.86 3.60 -18.11
#